data_AF-A0A522B8F4-F1
#
_entry.id   AF-A0A522B8F4-F1
#
_cell.length_a   1.000
_cell.length_b   1.000
_cell.length_c   1.000
_cell.angle_alpha   90.00
_cell.angle_beta   90.00
_cell.angle_gamma   90.00
#
_symmetry.space_group_name_H-M   'P 1'
#
loop_
_entity.id
_entity.type
_entity.pdbx_description
1 polymer ?
#
loop_
_entity_poly.entity_id
_entity_poly.type
_entity_poly.pdbx_seq_one_letter_code
_entity_poly.pdbx_strand_id
1 'polypeptide(L)'
;MENEYDLRKMTSYDRARVMAERPDCPIDLSGLTPVDRAWVMAERPDCPIDLSGLTPADRARVMVRRPDCPIDLSGLTPVDRAWVMAERPDCPKE
;
A
#
# COMPACT_ATOMS: atom_id res chain seq x y z
N MET A 1 -8.76 -15.24 -28.02
CA MET A 1 -7.41 -14.72 -28.32
C MET A 1 -7.41 -13.30 -27.78
N GLU A 2 -6.72 -13.12 -26.65
CA GLU A 2 -6.33 -11.89 -25.94
C GLU A 2 -7.21 -10.65 -26.12
N ASN A 3 -8.08 -10.40 -25.14
CA ASN A 3 -8.38 -9.02 -24.75
C ASN A 3 -7.52 -8.71 -23.51
N GLU A 4 -6.20 -8.73 -23.74
CA GLU A 4 -5.19 -8.45 -22.74
C GLU A 4 -5.20 -6.93 -22.54
N TYR A 5 -5.82 -6.48 -21.45
CA TYR A 5 -5.69 -5.12 -20.97
C TYR A 5 -4.19 -4.82 -20.82
N ASP A 6 -3.61 -4.10 -21.77
CA ASP A 6 -2.20 -3.73 -21.74
C ASP A 6 -1.96 -2.75 -20.59
N LEU A 7 -1.66 -3.31 -19.40
CA LEU A 7 -1.41 -2.56 -18.17
C LEU A 7 -0.34 -1.50 -18.37
N ARG A 8 0.57 -1.64 -19.35
CA ARG A 8 1.64 -0.66 -19.59
C ARG A 8 1.14 0.62 -20.25
N LYS A 9 -0.05 0.62 -20.86
CA LYS A 9 -0.68 1.82 -21.44
C LYS A 9 -1.60 2.54 -20.45
N MET A 10 -1.82 1.95 -19.28
CA MET A 10 -2.72 2.48 -18.26
C MET A 10 -2.01 3.51 -17.38
N THR A 11 -2.80 4.41 -16.80
CA THR A 11 -2.31 5.31 -15.75
C THR A 11 -1.85 4.49 -14.54
N SER A 12 -0.98 5.09 -13.71
CA SER A 12 -0.58 4.48 -12.44
C SER A 12 -1.79 4.06 -11.58
N TYR A 13 -2.79 4.93 -11.50
CA TYR A 13 -4.03 4.68 -10.78
C TYR A 13 -4.81 3.48 -11.35
N ASP A 14 -5.02 3.43 -12.66
CA ASP A 14 -5.78 2.33 -13.29
C ASP A 14 -5.06 0.99 -13.11
N ARG A 15 -3.73 0.97 -13.24
CA ARG A 15 -2.91 -0.22 -12.98
C ARG A 15 -3.06 -0.70 -11.53
N ALA A 16 -2.94 0.22 -10.58
CA ALA A 16 -3.07 -0.06 -9.16
C ALA A 16 -4.47 -0.60 -8.81
N ARG A 17 -5.53 0.02 -9.35
CA ARG A 17 -6.90 -0.45 -9.17
C ARG A 17 -7.06 -1.88 -9.68
N VAL A 18 -6.58 -2.18 -10.89
CA VAL A 18 -6.66 -3.53 -11.45
C VAL A 18 -5.95 -4.53 -10.55
N MET A 19 -4.74 -4.23 -10.08
CA MET A 19 -4.02 -5.12 -9.15
C MET A 19 -4.74 -5.28 -7.81
N ALA A 20 -5.31 -4.22 -7.25
CA ALA A 20 -6.02 -4.25 -5.97
C ALA A 20 -7.32 -5.05 -6.04
N GLU A 21 -8.09 -4.92 -7.12
CA GLU A 21 -9.42 -5.53 -7.26
C GLU A 21 -9.37 -6.97 -7.81
N ARG A 22 -8.27 -7.37 -8.46
CA ARG A 22 -8.14 -8.69 -9.11
C ARG A 22 -7.03 -9.52 -8.48
N PRO A 23 -7.36 -10.48 -7.59
CA PRO A 23 -6.37 -11.34 -6.93
C PRO A 23 -5.53 -12.18 -7.91
N ASP A 24 -6.09 -12.53 -9.07
CA ASP A 24 -5.41 -13.27 -10.13
C ASP A 24 -4.42 -12.40 -10.93
N CYS A 25 -4.52 -11.07 -10.83
CA CYS A 25 -3.61 -10.16 -11.51
C CYS A 25 -2.23 -10.21 -10.84
N PRO A 26 -1.15 -10.42 -11.62
CA PRO A 26 0.21 -10.28 -11.13
C PRO A 26 0.44 -8.88 -10.56
N ILE A 27 1.23 -8.82 -9.50
CA ILE A 27 1.59 -7.56 -8.84
C ILE A 27 2.84 -7.00 -9.52
N ASP A 28 2.75 -5.77 -10.05
CA ASP A 28 3.88 -5.00 -10.55
C ASP A 28 3.77 -3.55 -10.08
N LEU A 29 4.54 -3.21 -9.03
CA LEU A 29 4.56 -1.87 -8.46
C LEU A 29 5.44 -0.88 -9.26
N SER A 30 6.12 -1.35 -10.32
CA SER A 30 7.07 -0.54 -11.07
C SER A 30 6.37 0.57 -11.87
N GLY A 31 6.89 1.79 -11.74
CA GLY A 31 6.31 2.96 -12.41
C GLY A 31 5.00 3.46 -11.80
N LEU A 32 4.58 2.90 -10.66
CA LEU A 32 3.45 3.44 -9.90
C LEU A 32 3.89 4.62 -9.03
N THR A 33 2.98 5.57 -8.82
CA THR A 33 3.18 6.65 -7.84
C THR A 33 3.21 6.08 -6.41
N PRO A 34 3.81 6.78 -5.43
CA PRO A 34 3.85 6.31 -4.04
C PRO A 34 2.46 5.96 -3.47
N VAL A 35 1.45 6.80 -3.71
CA VAL A 35 0.08 6.57 -3.24
C VAL A 35 -0.56 5.33 -3.86
N ASP A 36 -0.29 5.08 -5.14
CA ASP A 36 -0.81 3.91 -5.86
C ASP A 36 -0.12 2.62 -5.40
N ARG A 37 1.20 2.66 -5.17
CA ARG A 37 1.94 1.53 -4.57
C ARG A 37 1.37 1.19 -3.19
N ALA A 38 1.17 2.20 -2.35
CA ALA A 38 0.62 2.04 -1.01
C ALA A 38 -0.80 1.45 -1.04
N TRP A 39 -1.61 1.88 -2.01
CA TRP A 39 -2.94 1.31 -2.20
C TRP A 39 -2.87 -0.18 -2.55
N VAL A 40 -2.05 -0.59 -3.53
CA VAL A 40 -1.90 -2.01 -3.88
C VAL A 40 -1.43 -2.83 -2.67
N MET A 41 -0.39 -2.37 -1.96
CA MET A 41 0.11 -3.07 -0.77
C MET A 41 -0.94 -3.20 0.34
N ALA A 42 -1.79 -2.18 0.52
CA ALA A 42 -2.84 -2.19 1.52
C ALA A 42 -3.97 -3.19 1.22
N GLU A 43 -4.34 -3.34 -0.06
CA GLU A 43 -5.49 -4.19 -0.47
C GLU A 43 -5.08 -5.62 -0.83
N ARG A 44 -3.80 -5.88 -1.14
CA ARG A 44 -3.29 -7.20 -1.55
C ARG A 44 -2.41 -7.82 -0.47
N PRO A 45 -2.93 -8.76 0.35
CA PRO A 45 -2.15 -9.42 1.40
C PRO A 45 -0.93 -10.20 0.89
N ASP A 46 -0.98 -10.67 -0.36
CA ASP A 46 0.12 -11.35 -1.05
C ASP A 46 1.16 -10.40 -1.64
N CYS A 47 0.89 -9.08 -1.64
CA CYS A 47 1.88 -8.08 -2.02
C CYS A 47 2.97 -7.97 -0.95
N PRO A 48 4.26 -8.09 -1.32
CA PRO A 48 5.36 -7.75 -0.44
C PRO A 48 5.24 -6.29 0.03
N ILE A 49 5.58 -6.06 1.28
CA ILE A 49 5.53 -4.74 1.89
C ILE A 49 6.88 -4.04 1.68
N ASP A 50 6.87 -2.91 0.98
CA ASP A 50 8.00 -1.99 0.86
C ASP A 50 7.53 -0.55 1.10
N LEU A 51 7.88 -0.01 2.26
CA LEU A 51 7.52 1.35 2.65
C LEU A 51 8.48 2.44 2.10
N SER A 52 9.50 2.04 1.33
CA SER A 52 10.54 2.94 0.84
C SER A 52 10.00 3.92 -0.20
N GLY A 53 10.33 5.20 -0.01
CA GLY A 53 9.90 6.29 -0.89
C GLY A 53 8.41 6.64 -0.79
N LEU A 54 7.70 6.09 0.20
CA LEU A 54 6.33 6.49 0.52
C LEU A 54 6.29 7.74 1.40
N THR A 55 5.20 8.51 1.27
CA THR A 55 4.93 9.61 2.19
C THR A 55 4.52 9.07 3.57
N PRO A 56 4.63 9.86 4.66
CA PRO A 56 4.12 9.48 5.98
C PRO A 56 2.70 8.91 5.98
N ALA A 57 1.77 9.57 5.29
CA ALA A 57 0.38 9.15 5.20
C ALA A 57 0.22 7.81 4.47
N ASP A 58 0.96 7.60 3.38
CA ASP A 58 0.96 6.35 2.63
C ASP A 58 1.53 5.18 3.46
N ARG A 59 2.62 5.42 4.20
CA ARG A 59 3.20 4.45 5.13
C ARG A 59 2.20 4.07 6.22
N ALA A 60 1.55 5.06 6.83
CA ALA A 60 0.53 4.84 7.84
C ALA A 60 -0.65 4.03 7.30
N ARG A 61 -1.12 4.33 6.08
CA ARG A 61 -2.19 3.57 5.42
C ARG A 61 -1.83 2.09 5.27
N VAL A 62 -0.62 1.77 4.79
CA VAL A 62 -0.17 0.38 4.66
C VAL A 62 -0.11 -0.28 6.03
N MET A 63 0.53 0.35 7.02
CA MET A 63 0.62 -0.20 8.38
C MET A 63 -0.75 -0.48 9.01
N VAL A 64 -1.71 0.42 8.86
CA VAL A 64 -3.07 0.25 9.39
C VAL A 64 -3.81 -0.89 8.70
N ARG A 65 -3.70 -1.00 7.37
CA ARG A 65 -4.45 -1.99 6.59
C ARG A 65 -3.82 -3.38 6.55
N ARG A 66 -2.52 -3.48 6.82
CA ARG A 66 -1.74 -4.73 6.79
C ARG A 66 -1.26 -5.10 8.19
N PRO A 67 -1.97 -5.99 8.92
CA PRO A 67 -1.55 -6.43 10.25
C PRO A 67 -0.18 -7.10 10.27
N ASP A 68 0.24 -7.70 9.17
CA ASP A 68 1.56 -8.30 8.98
C ASP A 68 2.66 -7.26 8.67
N CYS A 69 2.29 -6.00 8.42
CA CYS A 69 3.25 -4.91 8.33
C CYS A 69 3.83 -4.62 9.72
N PRO A 70 5.18 -4.64 9.87
CA PRO A 70 5.82 -4.15 11.07
C PRO A 70 5.45 -2.69 11.33
N ILE A 71 5.23 -2.35 12.60
CA ILE A 71 4.91 -0.99 13.01
C ILE A 71 6.22 -0.20 13.11
N ASP A 72 6.38 0.82 12.29
CA ASP A 72 7.44 1.82 12.39
C ASP A 72 6.85 3.23 12.37
N LEU A 73 6.83 3.86 13.54
CA LEU A 73 6.29 5.21 13.72
C LEU A 73 7.32 6.32 13.40
N SER A 74 8.52 5.95 12.98
CA SER A 74 9.62 6.89 12.71
C SER A 74 9.36 7.67 11.42
N GLY A 75 9.51 8.99 11.48
CA GLY A 75 9.29 9.88 10.34
C GLY A 75 7.82 10.03 9.93
N LEU A 76 6.87 9.47 10.71
CA LEU A 76 5.46 9.77 10.57
C LEU A 76 5.13 11.14 11.17
N THR A 77 4.13 11.83 10.62
CA THR A 77 3.59 13.04 11.26
C THR A 77 2.82 12.67 12.54
N PRO A 78 2.58 13.61 13.47
CA PRO A 78 1.79 13.33 14.66
C PRO A 78 0.41 12.73 14.37
N VAL A 79 -0.25 13.20 13.29
CA VAL A 79 -1.57 12.70 12.88
C VAL A 79 -1.46 11.26 12.36
N ASP A 80 -0.47 10.97 11.53
CA ASP A 80 -0.24 9.62 11.00
C ASP A 80 0.12 8.62 12.11
N ARG A 81 0.95 9.05 13.07
CA ARG A 81 1.29 8.24 14.27
C ARG A 81 0.04 7.91 15.07
N ALA A 82 -0.77 8.91 15.38
CA ALA A 82 -2.00 8.73 16.14
C ALA A 82 -2.97 7.78 15.42
N TRP A 83 -3.06 7.88 14.08
CA TRP A 83 -3.87 6.97 13.29
C TRP A 83 -3.39 5.52 13.39
N VAL A 84 -2.09 5.28 13.21
CA VAL A 84 -1.51 3.92 13.37
C VAL A 84 -1.76 3.39 14.78
N MET A 85 -1.49 4.18 15.82
CA MET A 85 -1.68 3.78 17.22
C MET A 85 -3.15 3.47 17.56
N ALA A 86 -4.10 4.16 16.94
CA ALA A 86 -5.52 3.94 17.18
C ALA A 86 -6.04 2.67 16.49
N GLU A 87 -5.60 2.41 15.26
CA GLU A 87 -6.14 1.31 14.43
C GLU A 87 -5.34 0.00 14.55
N ARG A 88 -4.07 0.06 14.97
CA ARG A 88 -3.23 -1.12 15.23
C ARG A 88 -3.20 -1.44 16.72
N PRO A 89 -4.02 -2.39 17.22
CA PRO A 89 -4.10 -2.69 18.65
C PRO A 89 -2.80 -3.27 19.22
N ASP A 90 -1.95 -3.83 18.36
CA ASP A 90 -0.61 -4.33 18.66
C ASP A 90 0.47 -3.24 18.64
N CYS A 91 0.10 -1.98 18.34
CA CYS A 91 1.00 -0.84 18.46
C CYS A 91 1.39 -0.64 19.93
N PRO A 92 2.69 -0.51 20.25
CA PRO A 92 3.13 -0.20 21.61
C PRO A 92 2.48 1.10 22.10
N LYS A 93 1.92 1.04 23.31
CA LYS A 93 1.45 2.22 24.03
C LYS A 93 2.60 2.68 24.93
N GLU A 94 3.06 3.90 24.71
CA GLU A 94 4.03 4.58 25.59
C GLU A 94 3.40 4.93 26.94
#